data_AF-A0A1P8F4Y8-F1
#
_entry.id   AF-A0A1P8F4Y8-F1
#
_cell.length_a   1.000
_cell.length_b   1.000
_cell.length_c   1.000
_cell.angle_alpha   90.00
_cell.angle_beta   90.00
_cell.angle_gamma   90.00
#
_symmetry.space_group_name_H-M   'P 1'
#
loop_
_entity.id
_entity.type
_entity.pdbx_description
1 polymer ?
#
loop_
_entity_poly.entity_id
_entity_poly.type
_entity_poly.pdbx_seq_one_letter_code
_entity_poly.pdbx_strand_id
1 'polypeptide(L)'
;MGFLKGLGLALISILLFLSILLLGVGVTVNTTALNPSFINRQIERLDVASLIDESVSNDPAAAELPQAMRDFLKNGLPAFSQEIKTAAKDANSRLFDYLLGRIDTLDLGAVLGDTVLEPDLVYSLADKIDWPSLVDEQVRKELLKNGGVDPTFGYLLDYIGDAAVKLDPWIKSTLREIVPPVHDYLLGKTQTLDVSISLEQPTVVLYSTFLDAFNRFPPPQLAGLSAAQKQAAFNNFFFFEFIPALPAAIDIDSSFFSGAPQEIAQGFSDLKTGLEDAKAYLTYYWLAFYGLIIFIVLLFGLALLILRRFSGLLLFGGIILLIFGALGSIAVIVADSTVSAVDFGSVPAAIQSWLPGLVQNALNPFLFFSVGVGIAGIVAIVTSALMRREAPPKTAQT
;
A
#
# COMPACT_ATOMS: atom_id res chain seq x y z
N MET A 1 -2.70 52.54 35.41
CA MET A 1 -3.63 51.43 35.07
C MET A 1 -3.71 51.10 33.58
N GLY A 2 -3.55 52.05 32.64
CA GLY A 2 -3.62 51.75 31.20
C GLY A 2 -2.53 50.80 30.69
N PHE A 3 -1.29 50.97 31.17
CA PHE A 3 -0.14 50.14 30.78
C PHE A 3 -0.35 48.64 31.06
N LEU A 4 -0.74 48.27 32.29
CA LEU A 4 -0.97 46.87 32.68
C LEU A 4 -2.10 46.21 31.86
N LYS A 5 -3.15 46.96 31.50
CA LYS A 5 -4.22 46.46 30.63
C LYS A 5 -3.73 46.19 29.21
N GLY A 6 -2.95 47.12 28.66
CA GLY A 6 -2.34 46.96 27.34
C GLY A 6 -1.40 45.75 27.28
N LEU A 7 -0.53 45.61 28.28
CA LEU A 7 0.38 44.47 28.40
C LEU A 7 -0.39 43.13 28.53
N GLY A 8 -1.42 43.09 29.38
CA GLY A 8 -2.27 41.90 29.53
C GLY A 8 -2.96 41.50 28.21
N LEU A 9 -3.50 42.47 27.47
CA LEU A 9 -4.11 42.20 26.17
C LEU A 9 -3.09 41.76 25.11
N ALA A 10 -1.90 42.34 25.10
CA ALA A 10 -0.83 41.92 24.19
C ALA A 10 -0.41 40.46 24.45
N LEU A 11 -0.22 40.08 25.72
CA LEU A 11 0.11 38.71 26.09
C LEU A 11 -1.00 37.73 25.70
N ILE A 12 -2.26 38.07 25.99
CA ILE A 12 -3.42 37.25 25.59
C ILE A 12 -3.49 37.13 24.08
N SER A 13 -3.18 38.18 23.32
CA SER A 13 -3.18 38.16 21.86
C SER A 13 -2.20 37.12 21.31
N ILE A 14 -0.97 37.11 21.83
CA ILE A 14 0.07 36.16 21.42
C ILE A 14 -0.35 34.73 21.78
N LEU A 15 -0.80 34.51 23.01
CA LEU A 15 -1.24 33.19 23.47
C LEU A 15 -2.43 32.67 22.67
N LEU A 16 -3.40 33.55 22.35
CA LEU A 16 -4.58 33.18 21.57
C LEU A 16 -4.18 32.83 20.14
N PHE A 17 -3.31 33.64 19.51
CA PHE A 17 -2.80 33.35 18.17
C PHE A 17 -2.09 32.00 18.11
N LEU A 18 -1.17 31.73 19.05
CA LEU A 18 -0.46 30.46 19.12
C LEU A 18 -1.42 29.29 19.37
N SER A 19 -2.43 29.48 20.22
CA SER A 19 -3.41 28.44 20.53
C SER A 19 -4.27 28.10 19.32
N ILE A 20 -4.70 29.10 18.54
CA ILE A 20 -5.47 28.87 17.30
C ILE A 20 -4.60 28.18 16.25
N LEU A 21 -3.32 28.54 16.15
CA LEU A 21 -2.37 27.85 15.28
C LEU A 21 -2.25 26.37 15.62
N LEU A 22 -1.99 26.05 16.89
CA LEU A 22 -1.92 24.67 17.36
C LEU A 22 -3.25 23.92 17.15
N LEU A 23 -4.39 24.60 17.34
CA LEU A 23 -5.71 24.02 17.09
C LEU A 23 -5.89 23.69 15.61
N GLY A 24 -5.48 24.58 14.70
CA GLY A 24 -5.52 24.33 13.27
C GLY A 24 -4.67 23.13 12.86
N VAL A 25 -3.46 23.01 13.42
CA VAL A 25 -2.61 21.82 13.22
C VAL A 25 -3.31 20.56 13.73
N GLY A 26 -3.90 20.61 14.92
CA GLY A 26 -4.69 19.50 15.46
C GLY A 26 -5.84 19.10 14.54
N VAL A 27 -6.67 20.05 14.10
CA VAL A 27 -7.77 19.79 13.15
C VAL A 27 -7.24 19.14 11.87
N THR A 28 -6.07 19.56 11.40
CA THR A 28 -5.43 18.99 10.20
C THR A 28 -5.02 17.54 10.45
N VAL A 29 -4.31 17.25 11.55
CA VAL A 29 -3.93 15.88 11.92
C VAL A 29 -5.17 14.98 12.05
N ASN A 30 -6.22 15.47 12.71
CA ASN A 30 -7.47 14.74 12.89
C ASN A 30 -8.20 14.42 11.58
N THR A 31 -8.18 15.35 10.62
CA THR A 31 -8.87 15.19 9.34
C THR A 31 -8.07 14.41 8.30
N THR A 32 -6.76 14.21 8.54
CA THR A 32 -5.82 13.57 7.61
C THR A 32 -5.25 12.28 8.21
N ALA A 33 -4.17 12.37 8.97
CA ALA A 33 -3.42 11.25 9.53
C ALA A 33 -4.28 10.36 10.44
N LEU A 34 -5.26 10.92 11.17
CA LEU A 34 -6.15 10.16 12.03
C LEU A 34 -7.47 9.75 11.37
N ASN A 35 -7.63 10.06 10.08
CA ASN A 35 -8.85 9.78 9.34
C ASN A 35 -8.62 8.61 8.36
N PRO A 36 -9.21 7.42 8.60
CA PRO A 36 -9.03 6.28 7.70
C PRO A 36 -9.54 6.56 6.29
N SER A 37 -10.58 7.38 6.14
CA SER A 37 -11.11 7.76 4.81
C SER A 37 -10.13 8.62 4.03
N PHE A 38 -9.30 9.42 4.71
CA PHE A 38 -8.24 10.17 4.04
C PHE A 38 -7.18 9.21 3.50
N ILE A 39 -6.63 8.35 4.35
CA ILE A 39 -5.59 7.38 3.94
C ILE A 39 -6.09 6.44 2.84
N ASN A 40 -7.32 5.93 2.95
CA ASN A 40 -7.92 5.07 1.94
C ASN A 40 -8.04 5.76 0.56
N ARG A 41 -8.34 7.06 0.51
CA ARG A 41 -8.32 7.83 -0.75
C ARG A 41 -6.90 7.99 -1.31
N GLN A 42 -5.89 8.03 -0.45
CA GLN A 42 -4.50 8.13 -0.90
C GLN A 42 -3.99 6.79 -1.44
N ILE A 43 -4.38 5.67 -0.81
CA ILE A 43 -4.14 4.31 -1.34
C ILE A 43 -4.79 4.15 -2.72
N GLU A 44 -6.01 4.65 -2.91
CA GLU A 44 -6.71 4.58 -4.19
C GLU A 44 -5.97 5.31 -5.33
N ARG A 45 -5.28 6.41 -4.99
CA ARG A 45 -4.46 7.20 -5.90
C ARG A 45 -3.07 6.64 -6.14
N LEU A 46 -2.63 5.68 -5.33
CA LEU A 46 -1.31 5.08 -5.46
C LEU A 46 -1.24 4.24 -6.75
N ASP A 47 -0.17 4.38 -7.52
CA ASP A 47 0.06 3.49 -8.66
C ASP A 47 0.80 2.22 -8.19
N VAL A 48 0.00 1.27 -7.69
CA VAL A 48 0.50 -0.02 -7.18
C VAL A 48 1.25 -0.80 -8.26
N ALA A 49 0.85 -0.68 -9.53
CA ALA A 49 1.51 -1.39 -10.61
C ALA A 49 2.94 -0.85 -10.81
N SER A 50 3.08 0.48 -10.87
CA SER A 50 4.40 1.11 -10.96
C SER A 50 5.30 0.80 -9.77
N LEU A 51 4.73 0.71 -8.56
CA LEU A 51 5.50 0.31 -7.37
C LEU A 51 6.06 -1.10 -7.49
N ILE A 52 5.24 -2.05 -7.92
CA ILE A 52 5.67 -3.44 -8.03
C ILE A 52 6.66 -3.60 -9.19
N ASP A 53 6.42 -2.94 -10.33
CA ASP A 53 7.35 -2.94 -11.45
C ASP A 53 8.72 -2.37 -11.06
N GLU A 54 8.75 -1.28 -10.28
CA GLU A 54 9.98 -0.69 -9.76
C GLU A 54 10.68 -1.59 -8.73
N SER A 55 9.93 -2.18 -7.79
CA SER A 55 10.48 -3.12 -6.80
C SER A 55 11.07 -4.36 -7.47
N VAL A 56 10.38 -4.92 -8.47
CA VAL A 56 10.85 -6.07 -9.23
C VAL A 56 12.05 -5.67 -10.09
N SER A 57 11.99 -4.56 -10.82
CA SER A 57 13.08 -4.15 -11.72
C SER A 57 14.39 -3.81 -10.99
N ASN A 58 14.30 -3.35 -9.74
CA ASN A 58 15.46 -3.03 -8.92
C ASN A 58 16.02 -4.25 -8.17
N ASP A 59 15.30 -5.37 -8.12
CA ASP A 59 15.78 -6.59 -7.50
C ASP A 59 16.65 -7.39 -8.49
N PRO A 60 17.95 -7.62 -8.21
CA PRO A 60 18.79 -8.45 -9.06
C PRO A 60 18.24 -9.88 -9.25
N ALA A 61 17.48 -10.41 -8.30
CA ALA A 61 16.85 -11.72 -8.42
C ALA A 61 15.72 -11.74 -9.47
N ALA A 62 15.12 -10.59 -9.78
CA ALA A 62 14.08 -10.51 -10.81
C ALA A 62 14.63 -10.79 -12.23
N ALA A 63 15.93 -10.59 -12.46
CA ALA A 63 16.57 -10.97 -13.71
C ALA A 63 16.54 -12.49 -13.95
N GLU A 64 16.46 -13.29 -12.87
CA GLU A 64 16.41 -14.75 -12.94
C GLU A 64 14.99 -15.30 -13.13
N LEU A 65 13.96 -14.45 -12.97
CA LEU A 65 12.57 -14.84 -13.19
C LEU A 65 12.32 -15.24 -14.64
N PRO A 66 11.44 -16.22 -14.89
CA PRO A 66 10.96 -16.53 -16.23
C PRO A 66 10.37 -15.30 -16.93
N GLN A 67 10.59 -15.18 -18.23
CA GLN A 67 10.01 -14.13 -19.06
C GLN A 67 8.49 -14.06 -18.92
N ALA A 68 7.81 -15.21 -18.87
CA ALA A 68 6.36 -15.24 -18.66
C ALA A 68 5.93 -14.58 -17.33
N MET A 69 6.72 -14.73 -16.27
CA MET A 69 6.48 -14.08 -14.99
C MET A 69 6.76 -12.58 -15.06
N ARG A 70 7.84 -12.16 -15.72
CA ARG A 70 8.13 -10.74 -15.96
C ARG A 70 7.02 -10.06 -16.76
N ASP A 71 6.52 -10.73 -17.80
CA ASP A 71 5.44 -10.20 -18.63
C ASP A 71 4.13 -10.12 -17.85
N PHE A 72 3.87 -11.08 -16.95
CA PHE A 72 2.75 -10.99 -16.02
C PHE A 72 2.90 -9.81 -15.05
N LEU A 73 4.06 -9.63 -14.42
CA LEU A 73 4.32 -8.51 -13.49
C LEU A 73 4.15 -7.15 -14.18
N LYS A 74 4.59 -7.05 -15.44
CA LYS A 74 4.52 -5.81 -16.21
C LYS A 74 3.12 -5.53 -16.78
N ASN A 75 2.45 -6.53 -17.33
CA ASN A 75 1.23 -6.34 -18.13
C ASN A 75 -0.02 -6.91 -17.47
N GLY A 76 0.09 -8.00 -16.72
CA GLY A 76 -1.02 -8.67 -16.05
C GLY A 76 -1.35 -8.05 -14.68
N LEU A 77 -0.33 -7.72 -13.90
CA LEU A 77 -0.48 -7.17 -12.55
C LEU A 77 -1.23 -5.84 -12.46
N PRO A 78 -1.13 -4.90 -13.42
CA PRO A 78 -1.96 -3.69 -13.41
C PRO A 78 -3.47 -3.99 -13.35
N ALA A 79 -3.92 -5.13 -13.88
CA ALA A 79 -5.31 -5.56 -13.78
C ALA A 79 -5.73 -5.85 -12.32
N PHE A 80 -4.77 -6.22 -11.47
CA PHE A 80 -4.98 -6.52 -10.04
C PHE A 80 -4.80 -5.33 -9.11
N SER A 81 -4.46 -4.17 -9.67
CA SER A 81 -4.26 -2.95 -8.89
C SER A 81 -5.47 -2.64 -8.01
N GLN A 82 -6.69 -2.94 -8.48
CA GLN A 82 -7.91 -2.66 -7.73
C GLN A 82 -8.15 -3.65 -6.59
N GLU A 83 -7.93 -4.96 -6.77
CA GLU A 83 -8.02 -5.92 -5.67
C GLU A 83 -6.97 -5.62 -4.59
N ILE A 84 -5.71 -5.36 -4.99
CA ILE A 84 -4.63 -5.04 -4.04
C ILE A 84 -4.95 -3.75 -3.27
N LYS A 85 -5.46 -2.71 -3.95
CA LYS A 85 -5.90 -1.47 -3.29
C LYS A 85 -7.04 -1.71 -2.31
N THR A 86 -7.98 -2.59 -2.66
CA THR A 86 -9.12 -2.94 -1.80
C THR A 86 -8.62 -3.66 -0.55
N ALA A 87 -7.80 -4.68 -0.71
CA ALA A 87 -7.15 -5.39 0.39
C ALA A 87 -6.36 -4.44 1.31
N ALA A 88 -5.56 -3.54 0.74
CA ALA A 88 -4.80 -2.54 1.50
C ALA A 88 -5.71 -1.55 2.27
N LYS A 89 -6.84 -1.14 1.69
CA LYS A 89 -7.83 -0.27 2.36
C LYS A 89 -8.54 -0.99 3.51
N ASP A 90 -8.83 -2.27 3.34
CA ASP A 90 -9.48 -3.09 4.37
C ASP A 90 -8.51 -3.33 5.54
N ALA A 91 -7.26 -3.66 5.24
CA ALA A 91 -6.19 -3.75 6.23
C ALA A 91 -6.04 -2.43 6.98
N ASN A 92 -5.92 -1.31 6.27
CA ASN A 92 -5.82 0.03 6.85
C ASN A 92 -7.02 0.34 7.77
N SER A 93 -8.24 -0.01 7.36
CA SER A 93 -9.44 0.23 8.16
C SER A 93 -9.39 -0.53 9.49
N ARG A 94 -8.96 -1.80 9.48
CA ARG A 94 -8.76 -2.60 10.71
C ARG A 94 -7.66 -2.01 11.61
N LEU A 95 -6.55 -1.53 11.03
CA LEU A 95 -5.48 -0.85 11.78
C LEU A 95 -6.01 0.41 12.49
N PHE A 96 -6.80 1.23 11.78
CA PHE A 96 -7.39 2.43 12.35
C PHE A 96 -8.43 2.14 13.42
N ASP A 97 -9.23 1.08 13.27
CA ASP A 97 -10.16 0.66 14.31
C ASP A 97 -9.41 0.28 15.60
N TYR A 98 -8.26 -0.37 15.50
CA TYR A 98 -7.40 -0.66 16.65
C TYR A 98 -6.79 0.61 17.26
N LEU A 99 -6.19 1.47 16.43
CA LEU A 99 -5.56 2.72 16.87
C LEU A 99 -6.54 3.64 17.60
N LEU A 100 -7.77 3.74 17.08
CA LEU A 100 -8.83 4.57 17.66
C LEU A 100 -9.54 3.88 18.84
N GLY A 101 -9.11 2.69 19.24
CA GLY A 101 -9.66 1.94 20.38
C GLY A 101 -11.08 1.41 20.15
N ARG A 102 -11.48 1.20 18.89
CA ARG A 102 -12.75 0.53 18.55
C ARG A 102 -12.66 -0.99 18.70
N ILE A 103 -11.45 -1.53 18.56
CA ILE A 103 -11.11 -2.92 18.87
C ILE A 103 -9.91 -2.96 19.83
N ASP A 104 -9.93 -3.92 20.76
CA ASP A 104 -8.94 -4.02 21.83
C ASP A 104 -7.68 -4.77 21.41
N THR A 105 -7.79 -5.68 20.44
CA THR A 105 -6.71 -6.53 19.97
C THR A 105 -6.62 -6.47 18.46
N LEU A 106 -5.38 -6.48 17.96
CA LEU A 106 -5.07 -6.50 16.53
C LEU A 106 -4.08 -7.64 16.27
N ASP A 107 -4.54 -8.63 15.52
CA ASP A 107 -3.67 -9.68 14.98
C ASP A 107 -3.26 -9.27 13.56
N LEU A 108 -2.04 -8.74 13.43
CA LEU A 108 -1.50 -8.28 12.15
C LEU A 108 -1.36 -9.41 11.13
N GLY A 109 -1.06 -10.63 11.59
CA GLY A 109 -0.98 -11.81 10.75
C GLY A 109 -2.34 -12.17 10.18
N ALA A 110 -3.39 -12.14 11.01
CA ALA A 110 -4.76 -12.31 10.54
C ALA A 110 -5.20 -11.17 9.62
N VAL A 111 -4.87 -9.91 9.93
CA VAL A 111 -5.23 -8.76 9.07
C VAL A 111 -4.62 -8.92 7.68
N LEU A 112 -3.33 -9.24 7.57
CA LEU A 112 -2.69 -9.40 6.27
C LEU A 112 -3.09 -10.69 5.57
N GLY A 113 -3.24 -11.79 6.31
CA GLY A 113 -3.74 -13.07 5.80
C GLY A 113 -5.15 -12.98 5.21
N ASP A 114 -6.04 -12.26 5.88
CA ASP A 114 -7.43 -12.07 5.43
C ASP A 114 -7.57 -10.97 4.37
N THR A 115 -6.49 -10.29 3.98
CA THR A 115 -6.57 -9.17 3.02
C THR A 115 -5.53 -9.30 1.91
N VAL A 116 -4.30 -8.84 2.13
CA VAL A 116 -3.27 -8.73 1.09
C VAL A 116 -2.72 -10.10 0.69
N LEU A 117 -2.75 -11.08 1.59
CA LEU A 117 -2.29 -12.45 1.37
C LEU A 117 -3.46 -13.44 1.27
N GLU A 118 -4.68 -12.95 1.03
CA GLU A 118 -5.85 -13.82 0.94
C GLU A 118 -5.66 -14.87 -0.18
N PRO A 119 -5.87 -16.17 0.10
CA PRO A 119 -5.68 -17.22 -0.90
C PRO A 119 -6.44 -16.98 -2.20
N ASP A 120 -7.64 -16.39 -2.13
CA ASP A 120 -8.45 -16.06 -3.30
C ASP A 120 -7.79 -15.01 -4.20
N LEU A 121 -7.09 -14.03 -3.62
CA LEU A 121 -6.26 -13.09 -4.39
C LEU A 121 -5.15 -13.84 -5.12
N VAL A 122 -4.46 -14.77 -4.45
CA VAL A 122 -3.39 -15.57 -5.06
C VAL A 122 -3.94 -16.46 -6.19
N TYR A 123 -5.10 -17.08 -6.01
CA TYR A 123 -5.75 -17.86 -7.07
C TYR A 123 -6.15 -16.99 -8.26
N SER A 124 -6.67 -15.79 -8.00
CA SER A 124 -7.03 -14.85 -9.05
C SER A 124 -5.81 -14.42 -9.87
N LEU A 125 -4.68 -14.13 -9.19
CA LEU A 125 -3.40 -13.80 -9.82
C LEU A 125 -2.92 -14.95 -10.69
N ALA A 126 -2.94 -16.17 -10.16
CA ALA A 126 -2.53 -17.36 -10.87
C ALA A 126 -3.37 -17.68 -12.10
N ASP A 127 -4.67 -17.41 -12.07
CA ASP A 127 -5.55 -17.62 -13.24
C ASP A 127 -5.19 -16.71 -14.44
N LYS A 128 -4.38 -15.67 -14.21
CA LYS A 128 -3.91 -14.74 -15.26
C LYS A 128 -2.48 -14.98 -15.70
N ILE A 129 -1.74 -15.84 -15.00
CA ILE A 129 -0.40 -16.23 -15.41
C ILE A 129 -0.53 -17.12 -16.66
N ASP A 130 0.29 -16.83 -17.67
CA ASP A 130 0.44 -17.71 -18.84
C ASP A 130 1.29 -18.93 -18.45
N TRP A 131 0.67 -19.86 -17.74
CA TRP A 131 1.31 -21.10 -17.30
C TRP A 131 1.90 -21.91 -18.46
N PRO A 132 1.25 -22.02 -19.64
CA PRO A 132 1.86 -22.66 -20.79
C PRO A 132 3.23 -22.10 -21.18
N SER A 133 3.33 -20.76 -21.29
CA SER A 133 4.60 -20.10 -21.60
C SER A 133 5.65 -20.30 -20.49
N LEU A 134 5.22 -20.25 -19.22
CA LEU A 134 6.12 -20.46 -18.08
C LEU A 134 6.68 -21.89 -18.04
N VAL A 135 5.84 -22.90 -18.31
CA VAL A 135 6.27 -24.30 -18.37
C VAL A 135 7.22 -24.55 -19.54
N ASP A 136 6.90 -24.02 -20.73
CA ASP A 136 7.78 -24.15 -21.90
C ASP A 136 9.17 -23.58 -21.64
N GLU A 137 9.24 -22.36 -21.10
CA GLU A 137 10.50 -21.70 -20.77
C GLU A 137 11.32 -22.51 -19.76
N GLN A 138 10.70 -22.97 -18.68
CA GLN A 138 11.39 -23.71 -17.63
C GLN A 138 11.89 -25.07 -18.09
N VAL A 139 11.06 -25.82 -18.82
CA VAL A 139 11.45 -27.13 -19.37
C VAL A 139 12.63 -26.95 -20.33
N ARG A 140 12.57 -25.96 -21.23
CA ARG A 140 13.69 -25.67 -22.15
C ARG A 140 14.95 -25.28 -21.40
N LYS A 141 14.85 -24.45 -20.36
CA LYS A 141 15.98 -24.03 -19.53
C LYS A 141 16.67 -25.21 -18.86
N GLU A 142 15.92 -26.11 -18.23
CA GLU A 142 16.48 -27.31 -17.58
C GLU A 142 17.10 -28.28 -18.60
N LEU A 143 16.48 -28.46 -19.76
CA LEU A 143 17.06 -29.28 -20.82
C LEU A 143 18.39 -28.73 -21.33
N LEU A 144 18.49 -27.40 -21.54
CA LEU A 144 19.73 -26.76 -21.96
C LEU A 144 20.83 -26.91 -20.91
N LYS A 145 20.48 -26.81 -19.63
CA LYS A 145 21.40 -27.02 -18.51
C LYS A 145 21.94 -28.46 -18.46
N ASN A 146 21.13 -29.43 -18.86
CA ASN A 146 21.47 -30.87 -18.84
C ASN A 146 22.06 -31.39 -20.15
N GLY A 147 22.57 -30.51 -21.03
CA GLY A 147 23.28 -30.89 -22.26
C GLY A 147 22.40 -31.01 -23.51
N GLY A 148 21.13 -30.62 -23.42
CA GLY A 148 20.16 -30.66 -24.51
C GLY A 148 19.55 -32.04 -24.73
N VAL A 149 18.84 -32.18 -25.84
CA VAL A 149 18.20 -33.44 -26.29
C VAL A 149 18.75 -33.84 -27.65
N ASP A 150 18.69 -35.13 -27.97
CA ASP A 150 19.07 -35.64 -29.29
C ASP A 150 18.37 -34.83 -30.39
N PRO A 151 19.12 -34.26 -31.36
CA PRO A 151 18.57 -33.49 -32.47
C PRO A 151 17.47 -34.22 -33.26
N THR A 152 17.50 -35.55 -33.29
CA THR A 152 16.49 -36.41 -33.92
C THR A 152 15.10 -36.19 -33.32
N PHE A 153 15.03 -35.89 -32.02
CA PHE A 153 13.79 -35.68 -31.27
C PHE A 153 13.58 -34.22 -30.86
N GLY A 154 14.51 -33.31 -31.19
CA GLY A 154 14.43 -31.90 -30.82
C GLY A 154 13.14 -31.20 -31.24
N TYR A 155 12.52 -31.62 -32.35
CA TYR A 155 11.23 -31.09 -32.81
C TYR A 155 10.06 -31.36 -31.85
N LEU A 156 10.17 -32.38 -30.98
CA LEU A 156 9.14 -32.67 -29.98
C LEU A 156 9.06 -31.60 -28.90
N LEU A 157 10.12 -30.83 -28.68
CA LEU A 157 10.12 -29.73 -27.74
C LEU A 157 9.13 -28.62 -28.15
N ASP A 158 8.83 -28.48 -29.44
CA ASP A 158 7.85 -27.50 -29.92
C ASP A 158 6.42 -27.85 -29.50
N TYR A 159 6.18 -29.07 -29.03
CA TYR A 159 4.91 -29.54 -28.48
C TYR A 159 4.83 -29.45 -26.96
N ILE A 160 5.83 -28.88 -26.27
CA ILE A 160 5.74 -28.60 -24.82
C ILE A 160 4.59 -27.64 -24.55
N GLY A 161 4.40 -26.61 -25.37
CA GLY A 161 3.27 -25.69 -25.25
C GLY A 161 1.92 -26.41 -25.29
N ASP A 162 1.74 -27.37 -26.20
CA ASP A 162 0.51 -28.18 -26.30
C ASP A 162 0.29 -29.05 -25.05
N ALA A 163 1.36 -29.62 -24.50
CA ALA A 163 1.29 -30.36 -23.24
C ALA A 163 0.97 -29.43 -22.06
N ALA A 164 1.53 -28.23 -22.05
CA ALA A 164 1.34 -27.26 -20.99
C ALA A 164 -0.09 -26.70 -20.97
N VAL A 165 -0.72 -26.50 -22.13
CA VAL A 165 -2.16 -26.18 -22.21
C VAL A 165 -3.02 -27.27 -21.58
N LYS A 166 -2.67 -28.55 -21.77
CA LYS A 166 -3.36 -29.67 -21.12
C LYS A 166 -3.08 -29.77 -19.63
N LEU A 167 -1.97 -29.20 -19.15
CA LEU A 167 -1.58 -29.17 -17.75
C LEU A 167 -2.17 -28.00 -16.97
N ASP A 168 -2.72 -26.98 -17.62
CA ASP A 168 -3.34 -25.84 -16.95
C ASP A 168 -4.33 -26.24 -15.82
N PRO A 169 -5.23 -27.22 -15.99
CA PRO A 169 -6.11 -27.67 -14.90
C PRO A 169 -5.33 -28.30 -13.73
N TRP A 170 -4.27 -29.05 -14.02
CA TRP A 170 -3.42 -29.66 -13.00
C TRP A 170 -2.68 -28.58 -12.22
N ILE A 171 -2.05 -27.61 -12.91
CA ILE A 171 -1.32 -26.50 -12.29
C ILE A 171 -2.23 -25.72 -11.33
N LYS A 172 -3.45 -25.41 -11.77
CA LYS A 172 -4.44 -24.71 -10.93
C LYS A 172 -4.87 -25.53 -9.72
N SER A 173 -5.01 -26.85 -9.85
CA SER A 173 -5.32 -27.74 -8.71
C SER A 173 -4.17 -27.78 -7.72
N THR A 174 -2.95 -28.01 -8.21
CA THR A 174 -1.76 -28.08 -7.36
C THR A 174 -1.51 -26.75 -6.65
N LEU A 175 -1.72 -25.61 -7.31
CA LEU A 175 -1.62 -24.31 -6.66
C LEU A 175 -2.59 -24.17 -5.48
N ARG A 176 -3.82 -24.68 -5.60
CA ARG A 176 -4.78 -24.68 -4.49
C ARG A 176 -4.33 -25.51 -3.30
N GLU A 177 -3.52 -26.53 -3.53
CA GLU A 177 -2.90 -27.36 -2.49
C GLU A 177 -1.67 -26.70 -1.87
N ILE A 178 -0.87 -25.95 -2.65
CA ILE A 178 0.37 -25.30 -2.20
C ILE A 178 0.12 -23.97 -1.48
N VAL A 179 -0.87 -23.19 -1.92
CA VAL A 179 -1.08 -21.84 -1.38
C VAL A 179 -1.35 -21.86 0.14
N PRO A 180 -2.21 -22.74 0.70
CA PRO A 180 -2.44 -22.76 2.14
C PRO A 180 -1.18 -22.99 3.01
N PRO A 181 -0.34 -24.01 2.77
CA PRO A 181 0.87 -24.20 3.57
C PRO A 181 1.89 -23.08 3.39
N VAL A 182 2.03 -22.52 2.17
CA VAL A 182 2.88 -21.35 1.93
C VAL A 182 2.37 -20.13 2.69
N HIS A 183 1.06 -19.88 2.64
CA HIS A 183 0.40 -18.80 3.35
C HIS A 183 0.60 -18.90 4.87
N ASP A 184 0.35 -20.08 5.45
CA ASP A 184 0.54 -20.29 6.89
C ASP A 184 2.02 -20.17 7.31
N TYR A 185 2.95 -20.55 6.44
CA TYR A 185 4.37 -20.36 6.65
C TYR A 185 4.78 -18.88 6.62
N LEU A 186 4.33 -18.12 5.62
CA LEU A 186 4.62 -16.69 5.49
C LEU A 186 4.04 -15.88 6.66
N LEU A 187 2.89 -16.28 7.19
CA LEU A 187 2.29 -15.69 8.38
C LEU A 187 2.91 -16.17 9.70
N GLY A 188 3.92 -17.05 9.65
CA GLY A 188 4.60 -17.59 10.82
C GLY A 188 3.76 -18.54 11.68
N LYS A 189 2.63 -19.05 11.14
CA LYS A 189 1.83 -20.07 11.82
C LYS A 189 2.53 -21.43 11.80
N THR A 190 3.32 -21.69 10.77
CA THR A 190 4.22 -22.85 10.67
C THR A 190 5.68 -22.38 10.63
N GLN A 191 6.58 -23.13 11.27
CA GLN A 191 8.01 -22.79 11.34
C GLN A 191 8.80 -23.29 10.13
N THR A 192 8.25 -24.26 9.41
CA THR A 192 8.91 -24.93 8.30
C THR A 192 7.93 -25.05 7.15
N LEU A 193 8.42 -24.84 5.94
CA LEU A 193 7.73 -25.16 4.72
C LEU A 193 8.40 -26.38 4.10
N ASP A 194 7.61 -27.40 3.79
CA ASP A 194 8.05 -28.59 3.08
C ASP A 194 6.88 -29.07 2.21
N VAL A 195 6.88 -28.62 0.97
CA VAL A 195 5.85 -28.96 -0.02
C VAL A 195 6.54 -29.57 -1.22
N SER A 196 6.31 -30.87 -1.44
CA SER A 196 6.84 -31.59 -2.59
C SER A 196 5.74 -31.85 -3.61
N ILE A 197 5.93 -31.33 -4.82
CA ILE A 197 4.97 -31.43 -5.93
C ILE A 197 5.45 -32.50 -6.89
N SER A 198 4.74 -33.63 -6.94
CA SER A 198 5.06 -34.70 -7.89
C SER A 198 4.82 -34.27 -9.33
N LEU A 199 5.81 -34.52 -10.20
CA LEU A 199 5.70 -34.28 -11.64
C LEU A 199 5.23 -35.53 -12.43
N GLU A 200 4.67 -36.53 -11.76
CA GLU A 200 4.16 -37.75 -12.40
C GLU A 200 3.03 -37.45 -13.40
N GLN A 201 2.02 -36.68 -13.01
CA GLN A 201 0.92 -36.30 -13.92
C GLN A 201 1.41 -35.45 -15.10
N PRO A 202 2.23 -34.40 -14.90
CA PRO A 202 2.96 -33.73 -15.98
C PRO A 202 3.68 -34.69 -16.93
N THR A 203 4.39 -35.68 -16.39
CA THR A 203 5.11 -36.70 -17.17
C THR A 203 4.18 -37.50 -18.07
N VAL A 204 3.00 -37.91 -17.57
CA VAL A 204 2.01 -38.66 -18.37
C VAL A 204 1.43 -37.80 -19.50
N VAL A 205 1.15 -36.52 -19.24
CA VAL A 205 0.62 -35.59 -20.25
C VAL A 205 1.69 -35.28 -21.31
N LEU A 206 2.94 -35.10 -20.91
CA LEU A 206 4.07 -34.93 -21.81
C LEU A 206 4.27 -36.18 -22.68
N TYR A 207 4.27 -37.38 -22.08
CA TYR A 207 4.43 -38.64 -22.81
C TYR A 207 3.37 -38.79 -23.90
N SER A 208 2.10 -38.64 -23.53
CA SER A 208 0.98 -38.80 -24.47
C SER A 208 0.99 -37.75 -25.58
N THR A 209 1.38 -36.50 -25.27
CA THR A 209 1.46 -35.41 -26.25
C THR A 209 2.64 -35.61 -27.22
N PHE A 210 3.81 -35.96 -26.70
CA PHE A 210 4.99 -36.23 -27.53
C PHE A 210 4.81 -37.47 -28.38
N LEU A 211 4.14 -38.51 -27.85
CA LEU A 211 3.86 -39.72 -28.61
C LEU A 211 2.89 -39.47 -29.76
N ASP A 212 1.84 -38.66 -29.54
CA ASP A 212 0.93 -38.25 -30.61
C ASP A 212 1.66 -37.45 -31.70
N ALA A 213 2.49 -36.48 -31.31
CA ALA A 213 3.31 -35.71 -32.25
C ALA A 213 4.29 -36.59 -33.03
N PHE A 214 4.99 -37.51 -32.35
CA PHE A 214 5.92 -38.46 -32.96
C PHE A 214 5.25 -39.38 -33.97
N ASN A 215 4.03 -39.84 -33.68
CA ASN A 215 3.27 -40.70 -34.59
C ASN A 215 2.76 -39.94 -35.81
N ARG A 216 2.42 -38.66 -35.67
CA ARG A 216 2.00 -37.81 -36.79
C ARG A 216 3.17 -37.41 -37.68
N PHE A 217 4.33 -37.15 -37.08
CA PHE A 217 5.51 -36.62 -37.76
C PHE A 217 6.77 -37.44 -37.42
N PRO A 218 6.83 -38.72 -37.84
CA PRO A 218 7.96 -39.57 -37.51
C PRO A 218 9.26 -39.04 -38.15
N PRO A 219 10.38 -39.04 -37.42
CA PRO A 219 11.63 -38.48 -37.93
C PRO A 219 12.15 -39.31 -39.12
N PRO A 220 12.72 -38.67 -40.16
CA PRO A 220 13.17 -39.36 -41.38
C PRO A 220 14.18 -40.48 -41.10
N GLN A 221 15.01 -40.34 -40.07
CA GLN A 221 16.01 -41.31 -39.64
C GLN A 221 15.37 -42.65 -39.24
N LEU A 222 14.10 -42.66 -38.84
CA LEU A 222 13.36 -43.85 -38.42
C LEU A 222 12.40 -44.37 -39.50
N ALA A 223 12.34 -43.75 -40.69
CA ALA A 223 11.31 -44.04 -41.70
C ALA A 223 11.27 -45.52 -42.14
N GLY A 224 12.41 -46.22 -42.14
CA GLY A 224 12.53 -47.64 -42.52
C GLY A 224 12.30 -48.66 -41.40
N LEU A 225 12.04 -48.22 -40.16
CA LEU A 225 11.85 -49.11 -39.02
C LEU A 225 10.41 -49.61 -38.88
N SER A 226 10.24 -50.78 -38.27
CA SER A 226 8.93 -51.30 -37.86
C SER A 226 8.29 -50.41 -36.79
N ALA A 227 6.96 -50.46 -36.64
CA ALA A 227 6.24 -49.68 -35.63
C ALA A 227 6.76 -49.96 -34.20
N ALA A 228 7.07 -51.22 -33.88
CA ALA A 228 7.63 -51.59 -32.58
C ALA A 228 9.02 -50.96 -32.34
N GLN A 229 9.87 -50.91 -33.37
CA GLN A 229 11.19 -50.28 -33.28
C GLN A 229 11.09 -48.76 -33.13
N LYS A 230 10.14 -48.11 -33.83
CA LYS A 230 9.87 -46.68 -33.67
C LYS A 230 9.41 -46.34 -32.25
N GLN A 231 8.47 -47.12 -31.71
CA GLN A 231 8.00 -46.96 -30.33
C GLN A 231 9.13 -47.18 -29.32
N ALA A 232 9.99 -48.19 -29.53
CA ALA A 232 11.13 -48.44 -28.67
C ALA A 232 12.13 -47.27 -28.69
N ALA A 233 12.40 -46.69 -29.87
CA ALA A 233 13.26 -45.51 -30.01
C ALA A 233 12.66 -44.28 -29.29
N PHE A 234 11.35 -44.04 -29.44
CA PHE A 234 10.66 -42.98 -28.73
C PHE A 234 10.69 -43.18 -27.20
N ASN A 235 10.39 -44.40 -26.72
CA ASN A 235 10.45 -44.71 -25.29
C ASN A 235 11.88 -44.57 -24.75
N ASN A 236 12.90 -44.92 -25.54
CA ASN A 236 14.29 -44.72 -25.15
C ASN A 236 14.57 -43.23 -24.94
N PHE A 237 14.27 -42.40 -25.93
CA PHE A 237 14.37 -40.94 -25.83
C PHE A 237 13.61 -40.41 -24.61
N PHE A 238 12.33 -40.74 -24.48
CA PHE A 238 11.49 -40.14 -23.46
C PHE A 238 11.93 -40.54 -22.04
N PHE A 239 12.07 -41.84 -21.77
CA PHE A 239 12.32 -42.32 -20.41
C PHE A 239 13.79 -42.30 -20.00
N PHE A 240 14.74 -42.33 -20.93
CA PHE A 240 16.17 -42.42 -20.62
C PHE A 240 16.96 -41.14 -20.94
N GLU A 241 16.43 -40.24 -21.76
CA GLU A 241 17.09 -38.98 -22.10
C GLU A 241 16.30 -37.78 -21.58
N PHE A 242 15.01 -37.67 -21.92
CA PHE A 242 14.20 -36.50 -21.59
C PHE A 242 13.79 -36.45 -20.11
N ILE A 243 13.14 -37.49 -19.58
CA ILE A 243 12.65 -37.50 -18.20
C ILE A 243 13.78 -37.40 -17.17
N PRO A 244 14.92 -38.10 -17.30
CA PRO A 244 16.03 -37.94 -16.35
C PRO A 244 16.66 -36.55 -16.35
N ALA A 245 16.46 -35.77 -17.41
CA ALA A 245 16.87 -34.37 -17.47
C ALA A 245 15.88 -33.41 -16.79
N LEU A 246 14.73 -33.90 -16.33
CA LEU A 246 13.76 -33.15 -15.53
C LEU A 246 13.79 -33.61 -14.07
N PRO A 247 13.51 -32.72 -13.10
CA PRO A 247 13.34 -33.13 -11.73
C PRO A 247 12.12 -34.06 -11.57
N ALA A 248 12.16 -34.98 -10.62
CA ALA A 248 11.02 -35.87 -10.33
C ALA A 248 9.90 -35.17 -9.55
N ALA A 249 10.27 -34.19 -8.74
CA ALA A 249 9.37 -33.35 -7.96
C ALA A 249 9.93 -31.93 -7.89
N ILE A 250 9.04 -30.96 -7.67
CA ILE A 250 9.41 -29.59 -7.30
C ILE A 250 9.24 -29.48 -5.80
N ASP A 251 10.35 -29.29 -5.10
CA ASP A 251 10.35 -29.10 -3.65
C ASP A 251 10.35 -27.59 -3.36
N ILE A 252 9.32 -27.14 -2.65
CA ILE A 252 9.21 -25.78 -2.12
C ILE A 252 9.45 -25.88 -0.62
N ASP A 253 10.62 -25.43 -0.20
CA ASP A 253 11.05 -25.48 1.19
C ASP A 253 11.24 -24.07 1.79
N SER A 254 11.63 -24.03 3.06
CA SER A 254 11.93 -22.78 3.78
C SER A 254 13.00 -21.91 3.12
N SER A 255 13.92 -22.49 2.34
CA SER A 255 15.01 -21.76 1.67
C SER A 255 14.51 -20.96 0.46
N PHE A 256 13.42 -21.41 -0.17
CA PHE A 256 12.81 -20.74 -1.33
C PHE A 256 12.49 -19.25 -1.04
N PHE A 257 11.99 -18.96 0.16
CA PHE A 257 11.62 -17.60 0.56
C PHE A 257 12.74 -16.80 1.23
N SER A 258 13.96 -17.33 1.31
CA SER A 258 15.19 -16.61 1.73
C SER A 258 15.09 -15.76 3.02
N GLY A 259 14.21 -16.11 3.96
CA GLY A 259 14.01 -15.35 5.20
C GLY A 259 12.77 -14.45 5.24
N ALA A 260 11.93 -14.44 4.21
CA ALA A 260 10.73 -13.62 4.15
C ALA A 260 9.80 -13.77 5.37
N PRO A 261 9.55 -14.97 5.95
CA PRO A 261 8.73 -15.08 7.16
C PRO A 261 9.34 -14.34 8.36
N GLN A 262 10.67 -14.35 8.50
CA GLN A 262 11.37 -13.63 9.55
C GLN A 262 11.25 -12.11 9.35
N GLU A 263 11.38 -11.64 8.12
CA GLU A 263 11.21 -10.23 7.78
C GLU A 263 9.76 -9.77 8.00
N ILE A 264 8.77 -10.58 7.60
CA ILE A 264 7.35 -10.33 7.84
C ILE A 264 7.06 -10.30 9.35
N ALA A 265 7.54 -11.27 10.11
CA ALA A 265 7.36 -11.32 11.56
C ALA A 265 8.02 -10.14 12.27
N GLN A 266 9.23 -9.75 11.85
CA GLN A 266 9.92 -8.56 12.36
C GLN A 266 9.12 -7.29 12.03
N GLY A 267 8.67 -7.16 10.77
CA GLY A 267 7.80 -6.07 10.35
C GLY A 267 6.51 -5.98 11.15
N PHE A 268 5.91 -7.12 11.52
CA PHE A 268 4.73 -7.15 12.40
C PHE A 268 5.05 -6.70 13.81
N SER A 269 6.19 -7.14 14.36
CA SER A 269 6.64 -6.71 15.68
C SER A 269 6.88 -5.19 15.72
N ASP A 270 7.56 -4.66 14.71
CA ASP A 270 7.87 -3.22 14.61
C ASP A 270 6.60 -2.40 14.39
N LEU A 271 5.71 -2.86 13.51
CA LEU A 271 4.42 -2.23 13.29
C LEU A 271 3.57 -2.26 14.56
N LYS A 272 3.48 -3.39 15.26
CA LYS A 272 2.73 -3.50 16.51
C LYS A 272 3.24 -2.51 17.56
N THR A 273 4.55 -2.44 17.73
CA THR A 273 5.20 -1.47 18.65
C THR A 273 4.84 -0.05 18.25
N GLY A 274 4.98 0.29 16.96
CA GLY A 274 4.61 1.61 16.45
C GLY A 274 3.12 1.94 16.63
N LEU A 275 2.23 0.97 16.52
CA LEU A 275 0.79 1.14 16.76
C LEU A 275 0.47 1.34 18.24
N GLU A 276 1.15 0.63 19.15
CA GLU A 276 1.02 0.81 20.59
C GLU A 276 1.49 2.22 21.00
N ASP A 277 2.64 2.67 20.48
CA ASP A 277 3.14 4.03 20.66
C ASP A 277 2.16 5.06 20.10
N ALA A 278 1.66 4.85 18.87
CA ALA A 278 0.67 5.73 18.24
C ALA A 278 -0.61 5.83 19.06
N LYS A 279 -1.09 4.73 19.67
CA LYS A 279 -2.26 4.72 20.56
C LYS A 279 -2.02 5.53 21.83
N ALA A 280 -0.81 5.45 22.40
CA ALA A 280 -0.42 6.29 23.53
C ALA A 280 -0.38 7.78 23.12
N TYR A 281 0.25 8.10 21.98
CA TYR A 281 0.28 9.46 21.45
C TYR A 281 -1.10 10.01 21.13
N LEU A 282 -2.01 9.19 20.60
CA LEU A 282 -3.40 9.53 20.35
C LEU A 282 -4.12 9.98 21.63
N THR A 283 -3.88 9.28 22.74
CA THR A 283 -4.45 9.65 24.04
C THR A 283 -3.98 11.04 24.49
N TYR A 284 -2.67 11.30 24.41
CA TYR A 284 -2.11 12.62 24.72
C TYR A 284 -2.60 13.69 23.75
N TYR A 285 -2.71 13.35 22.47
CA TYR A 285 -3.21 14.22 21.42
C TYR A 285 -4.65 14.68 21.73
N TRP A 286 -5.56 13.75 22.04
CA TRP A 286 -6.94 14.10 22.39
C TRP A 286 -7.03 14.97 23.65
N LEU A 287 -6.26 14.63 24.68
CA LEU A 287 -6.19 15.43 25.91
C LEU A 287 -5.70 16.86 25.63
N ALA A 288 -4.60 16.99 24.88
CA ALA A 288 -4.05 18.29 24.49
C ALA A 288 -5.03 19.06 23.59
N PHE A 289 -5.67 18.40 22.63
CA PHE A 289 -6.63 19.01 21.71
C PHE A 289 -7.84 19.59 22.45
N TYR A 290 -8.49 18.82 23.32
CA TYR A 290 -9.62 19.32 24.12
C TYR A 290 -9.17 20.35 25.17
N GLY A 291 -8.02 20.14 25.81
CA GLY A 291 -7.43 21.12 26.74
C GLY A 291 -7.17 22.46 26.06
N LEU A 292 -6.67 22.45 24.81
CA LEU A 292 -6.43 23.64 24.01
C LEU A 292 -7.71 24.40 23.68
N ILE A 293 -8.80 23.70 23.35
CA ILE A 293 -10.12 24.33 23.13
C ILE A 293 -10.59 25.05 24.40
N ILE A 294 -10.52 24.38 25.56
CA ILE A 294 -10.89 25.00 26.85
C ILE A 294 -10.00 26.21 27.15
N PHE A 295 -8.70 26.09 26.88
CA PHE A 295 -7.74 27.18 27.07
C PHE A 295 -8.05 28.40 26.19
N ILE A 296 -8.41 28.19 24.91
CA ILE A 296 -8.84 29.27 24.00
C ILE A 296 -10.09 29.98 24.55
N VAL A 297 -11.08 29.22 25.02
CA VAL A 297 -12.30 29.79 25.62
C VAL A 297 -11.95 30.60 26.87
N LEU A 298 -11.04 30.12 27.72
CA LEU A 298 -10.56 30.83 28.90
C LEU A 298 -9.85 32.14 28.53
N LEU A 299 -9.00 32.14 27.49
CA LEU A 299 -8.33 33.35 27.01
C LEU A 299 -9.33 34.40 26.50
N PHE A 300 -10.36 33.99 25.76
CA PHE A 300 -11.45 34.89 25.38
C PHE A 300 -12.21 35.44 26.60
N GLY A 301 -12.48 34.60 27.60
CA GLY A 301 -13.09 35.02 28.86
C GLY A 301 -12.23 36.04 29.63
N LEU A 302 -10.92 35.82 29.69
CA LEU A 302 -9.98 36.75 30.32
C LEU A 302 -9.90 38.09 29.57
N ALA A 303 -9.87 38.05 28.23
CA ALA A 303 -9.94 39.25 27.40
C ALA A 303 -11.25 40.02 27.64
N LEU A 304 -12.38 39.31 27.81
CA LEU A 304 -13.68 39.90 28.12
C LEU A 304 -13.65 40.63 29.48
N LEU A 305 -13.04 40.01 30.51
CA LEU A 305 -12.91 40.61 31.84
C LEU A 305 -12.06 41.90 31.81
N ILE A 306 -11.00 41.94 31.01
CA ILE A 306 -10.12 43.12 30.88
C ILE A 306 -10.81 44.25 30.12
N LEU A 307 -11.44 43.93 28.99
CA LEU A 307 -12.10 44.91 28.12
C LEU A 307 -13.45 45.38 28.68
N ARG A 308 -14.11 44.56 29.51
CA ARG A 308 -15.45 44.77 30.11
C ARG A 308 -16.56 45.11 29.11
N ARG A 309 -16.31 44.98 27.81
CA ARG A 309 -17.22 45.34 26.72
C ARG A 309 -17.15 44.30 25.64
N PHE A 310 -18.29 43.71 25.32
CA PHE A 310 -18.40 42.67 24.30
C PHE A 310 -17.97 43.16 22.92
N SER A 311 -18.31 44.39 22.53
CA SER A 311 -17.82 44.98 21.27
C SER A 311 -16.30 45.12 21.23
N GLY A 312 -15.66 45.42 22.36
CA GLY A 312 -14.21 45.43 22.48
C GLY A 312 -13.62 44.04 22.24
N LEU A 313 -14.21 43.00 22.82
CA LEU A 313 -13.81 41.61 22.65
C LEU A 313 -13.93 41.16 21.18
N LEU A 314 -15.07 41.45 20.54
CA LEU A 314 -15.31 41.09 19.14
C LEU A 314 -14.29 41.75 18.20
N LEU A 315 -13.95 43.02 18.43
CA LEU A 315 -12.92 43.69 17.65
C LEU A 315 -11.54 43.05 17.87
N PHE A 316 -11.17 42.86 19.14
CA PHE A 316 -9.86 42.29 19.52
C PHE A 316 -9.68 40.86 18.98
N GLY A 317 -10.64 39.98 19.26
CA GLY A 317 -10.66 38.62 18.75
C GLY A 317 -10.72 38.59 17.22
N GLY A 318 -11.57 39.42 16.63
CA GLY A 318 -11.73 39.50 15.18
C GLY A 318 -10.44 39.85 14.44
N ILE A 319 -9.64 40.79 14.98
CA ILE A 319 -8.33 41.14 14.42
C ILE A 319 -7.37 39.94 14.49
N ILE A 320 -7.30 39.24 15.63
CA ILE A 320 -6.41 38.08 15.80
C ILE A 320 -6.80 36.96 14.83
N LEU A 321 -8.09 36.64 14.74
CA LEU A 321 -8.61 35.62 13.83
C LEU A 321 -8.35 35.99 12.36
N LEU A 322 -8.49 37.27 11.99
CA LEU A 322 -8.19 37.74 10.65
C LEU A 322 -6.69 37.61 10.30
N ILE A 323 -5.80 38.04 11.20
CA ILE A 323 -4.35 37.92 11.00
C ILE A 323 -3.96 36.44 10.87
N PHE A 324 -4.48 35.59 11.76
CA PHE A 324 -4.27 34.14 11.68
C PHE A 324 -4.76 33.57 10.35
N GLY A 325 -5.98 33.89 9.94
CA GLY A 325 -6.55 33.37 8.70
C GLY A 325 -5.75 33.79 7.47
N ALA A 326 -5.28 35.03 7.42
CA ALA A 326 -4.42 35.52 6.34
C ALA A 326 -3.05 34.82 6.33
N LEU A 327 -2.34 34.81 7.46
CA LEU A 327 -1.01 34.21 7.55
C LEU A 327 -1.03 32.70 7.33
N GLY A 328 -2.02 31.99 7.91
CA GLY A 328 -2.17 30.55 7.74
C GLY A 328 -2.42 30.17 6.28
N SER A 329 -3.24 30.94 5.57
CA SER A 329 -3.50 30.70 4.15
C SER A 329 -2.26 30.93 3.28
N ILE A 330 -1.49 31.99 3.56
CA ILE A 330 -0.21 32.26 2.89
C ILE A 330 0.79 31.13 3.17
N ALA A 331 0.87 30.65 4.42
CA ALA A 331 1.78 29.58 4.80
C ALA A 331 1.51 28.28 4.03
N VAL A 332 0.23 27.93 3.79
CA VAL A 332 -0.12 26.76 2.96
C VAL A 332 0.35 26.93 1.52
N ILE A 333 0.12 28.10 0.92
CA ILE A 333 0.53 28.38 -0.47
C ILE A 333 2.05 28.27 -0.60
N VAL A 334 2.80 28.80 0.38
CA VAL A 334 4.26 28.69 0.40
C VAL A 334 4.69 27.24 0.55
N ALA A 335 4.11 26.50 1.51
CA ALA A 335 4.42 25.09 1.73
C ALA A 335 4.19 24.26 0.45
N ASP A 336 3.07 24.48 -0.23
CA ASP A 336 2.74 23.81 -1.49
C ASP A 336 3.82 24.01 -2.57
N SER A 337 4.30 25.25 -2.71
CA SER A 337 5.38 25.57 -3.66
C SER A 337 6.71 24.90 -3.30
N THR A 338 6.99 24.69 -2.01
CA THR A 338 8.24 24.06 -1.56
C THR A 338 8.22 22.54 -1.68
N VAL A 339 7.07 21.90 -1.48
CA VAL A 339 6.94 20.43 -1.53
C VAL A 339 7.27 19.89 -2.92
N SER A 340 6.90 20.63 -3.96
CA SER A 340 7.21 20.26 -5.34
C SER A 340 8.71 20.29 -5.67
N ALA A 341 9.54 20.90 -4.82
CA ALA A 341 10.98 21.03 -5.01
C ALA A 341 11.81 20.09 -4.12
N VAL A 342 11.17 19.27 -3.27
CA VAL A 342 11.88 18.35 -2.38
C VAL A 342 12.26 17.08 -3.13
N ASP A 343 13.56 16.77 -3.16
CA ASP A 343 14.07 15.47 -3.55
C ASP A 343 13.97 14.53 -2.34
N PHE A 344 13.18 13.46 -2.48
CA PHE A 344 12.98 12.45 -1.42
C PHE A 344 14.07 11.35 -1.45
N GLY A 345 15.11 11.49 -2.27
CA GLY A 345 16.27 10.61 -2.26
C GLY A 345 15.93 9.20 -2.75
N SER A 346 16.19 8.20 -1.93
CA SER A 346 16.07 6.77 -2.29
C SER A 346 14.64 6.21 -2.24
N VAL A 347 13.63 7.08 -2.23
CA VAL A 347 12.22 6.65 -2.25
C VAL A 347 11.86 6.19 -3.67
N PRO A 348 11.13 5.08 -3.85
CA PRO A 348 10.66 4.64 -5.16
C PRO A 348 9.94 5.76 -5.94
N ALA A 349 10.20 5.89 -7.24
CA ALA A 349 9.64 6.91 -8.13
C ALA A 349 8.10 6.96 -8.06
N ALA A 350 7.44 5.81 -7.92
CA ALA A 350 5.99 5.76 -7.76
C ALA A 350 5.51 6.39 -6.44
N ILE A 351 6.26 6.26 -5.34
CA ILE A 351 5.97 7.00 -4.08
C ILE A 351 6.34 8.48 -4.24
N GLN A 352 7.46 8.80 -4.90
CA GLN A 352 7.88 10.19 -5.13
C GLN A 352 6.83 10.99 -5.91
N SER A 353 6.21 10.39 -6.93
CA SER A 353 5.14 11.05 -7.70
C SER A 353 3.84 11.21 -6.91
N TRP A 354 3.58 10.30 -5.97
CA TRP A 354 2.39 10.33 -5.11
C TRP A 354 2.51 11.31 -3.92
N LEU A 355 3.71 11.46 -3.36
CA LEU A 355 4.02 12.27 -2.17
C LEU A 355 3.55 13.73 -2.25
N PRO A 356 3.83 14.50 -3.32
CA PRO A 356 3.36 15.87 -3.44
C PRO A 356 1.84 15.97 -3.32
N GLY A 357 1.13 15.04 -3.99
CA GLY A 357 -0.31 14.93 -3.89
C GLY A 357 -0.74 14.66 -2.45
N LEU A 358 -0.14 13.68 -1.77
CA LEU A 358 -0.43 13.39 -0.36
C LEU A 358 -0.31 14.64 0.52
N VAL A 359 0.82 15.34 0.44
CA VAL A 359 1.10 16.52 1.27
C VAL A 359 0.14 17.66 0.96
N GLN A 360 -0.12 17.93 -0.32
CA GLN A 360 -1.05 18.98 -0.74
C GLN A 360 -2.48 18.68 -0.23
N ASN A 361 -2.92 17.42 -0.33
CA ASN A 361 -4.20 17.01 0.25
C ASN A 361 -4.22 17.08 1.78
N ALA A 362 -3.08 16.85 2.44
CA ALA A 362 -2.96 16.96 3.88
C ALA A 362 -2.98 18.41 4.37
N LEU A 363 -2.52 19.37 3.56
CA LEU A 363 -2.55 20.81 3.89
C LEU A 363 -3.93 21.46 3.66
N ASN A 364 -4.75 20.88 2.79
CA ASN A 364 -6.06 21.44 2.45
C ASN A 364 -6.98 21.69 3.66
N PRO A 365 -7.11 20.78 4.65
CA PRO A 365 -7.91 21.05 5.84
C PRO A 365 -7.41 22.25 6.66
N PHE A 366 -6.09 22.44 6.74
CA PHE A 366 -5.51 23.62 7.40
C PHE A 366 -5.87 24.90 6.67
N LEU A 367 -5.84 24.88 5.33
CA LEU A 367 -6.26 26.02 4.50
C LEU A 367 -7.74 26.35 4.70
N PHE A 368 -8.63 25.35 4.68
CA PHE A 368 -10.05 25.58 4.92
C PHE A 368 -10.31 26.12 6.34
N PHE A 369 -9.58 25.60 7.33
CA PHE A 369 -9.63 26.10 8.70
C PHE A 369 -9.15 27.56 8.77
N SER A 370 -8.00 27.90 8.18
CA SER A 370 -7.47 29.27 8.20
C SER A 370 -8.40 30.26 7.50
N VAL A 371 -8.94 29.91 6.34
CA VAL A 371 -9.91 30.74 5.62
C VAL A 371 -11.19 30.92 6.45
N GLY A 372 -11.74 29.85 7.02
CA GLY A 372 -12.92 29.90 7.88
C GLY A 372 -12.73 30.79 9.10
N VAL A 373 -11.58 30.67 9.78
CA VAL A 373 -11.20 31.52 10.91
C VAL A 373 -11.05 32.98 10.47
N GLY A 374 -10.44 33.23 9.30
CA GLY A 374 -10.32 34.57 8.74
C GLY A 374 -11.68 35.24 8.50
N ILE A 375 -12.62 34.52 7.87
CA ILE A 375 -13.99 34.99 7.64
C ILE A 375 -14.70 35.29 8.97
N ALA A 376 -14.59 34.40 9.95
CA ALA A 376 -15.14 34.63 11.29
C ALA A 376 -14.55 35.90 11.93
N GLY A 377 -13.25 36.15 11.71
CA GLY A 377 -12.57 37.37 12.12
C GLY A 377 -13.19 38.64 11.51
N ILE A 378 -13.45 38.64 10.20
CA ILE A 378 -14.10 39.76 9.49
C ILE A 378 -15.50 40.02 10.06
N VAL A 379 -16.30 38.97 10.22
CA VAL A 379 -17.67 39.06 10.76
C VAL A 379 -17.65 39.66 12.18
N ALA A 380 -16.71 39.23 13.02
CA ALA A 380 -16.56 39.77 14.37
C ALA A 380 -16.19 41.26 14.37
N ILE A 381 -15.28 41.69 13.49
CA ILE A 381 -14.89 43.10 13.33
C ILE A 381 -16.09 43.96 12.89
N VAL A 382 -16.82 43.51 11.86
CA VAL A 382 -18.01 44.23 11.34
C VAL A 382 -19.09 44.33 12.41
N THR A 383 -19.39 43.22 13.09
CA THR A 383 -20.40 43.18 14.17
C THR A 383 -20.03 44.12 15.32
N SER A 384 -18.74 44.16 15.69
CA SER A 384 -18.25 45.11 16.69
C SER A 384 -18.49 46.57 16.29
N ALA A 385 -18.25 46.90 15.01
CA ALA A 385 -18.45 48.25 14.49
C ALA A 385 -19.94 48.64 14.51
N LEU A 386 -20.85 47.71 14.18
CA LEU A 386 -22.30 47.92 14.23
C LEU A 386 -22.78 48.15 15.67
N MET A 387 -22.37 47.30 16.62
CA MET A 387 -22.73 47.45 18.04
C MET A 387 -22.24 48.75 18.67
N ARG A 388 -21.15 49.35 18.17
CA ARG A 388 -20.67 50.66 18.65
C ARG A 388 -21.59 51.82 18.22
N ARG A 389 -22.33 51.68 17.12
CA ARG A 389 -23.22 52.73 16.60
C ARG A 389 -24.51 52.88 17.40
N GLU A 390 -24.96 51.83 18.07
CA GLU A 390 -26.22 51.82 18.82
C GLU A 390 -26.09 52.36 20.27
N ALA A 391 -24.88 52.72 20.71
CA ALA A 391 -24.71 53.34 22.02
C ALA A 391 -25.30 54.76 22.01
N PRO A 392 -26.31 55.08 22.85
CA PRO A 392 -26.99 56.36 22.81
C PRO A 392 -26.01 57.52 23.04
N PRO A 393 -26.16 58.65 22.31
CA PRO A 393 -25.33 59.81 22.52
C PRO A 393 -25.44 60.20 23.99
N LYS A 394 -24.29 60.41 24.65
CA LYS A 394 -24.27 60.95 26.01
C LYS A 394 -25.00 62.29 25.96
N THR A 395 -26.24 62.30 26.44
CA THR A 395 -26.98 63.53 26.68
C THR A 395 -26.11 64.39 27.56
N ALA A 396 -25.67 65.52 27.03
CA ALA A 396 -24.92 66.52 27.76
C ALA A 396 -25.78 66.95 28.96
N GLN A 397 -25.45 66.46 30.15
CA GLN A 397 -25.95 67.04 31.39
C GLN A 397 -25.08 68.28 31.63
N THR A 398 -25.63 69.44 31.25
CA THR A 398 -25.24 70.77 31.69
C THR A 398 -25.45 70.95 33.18
#